data_AF-A0AAW6XTF2-F1
#
_entry.id   AF-A0AAW6XTF2-F1
#
_cell.length_a   1.000
_cell.length_b   1.000
_cell.length_c   1.000
_cell.angle_alpha   90.00
_cell.angle_beta   90.00
_cell.angle_gamma   90.00
#
_symmetry.space_group_name_H-M   'P 1'
#
loop_
_entity.id
_entity.type
_entity.pdbx_description
1 polymer ?
#
loop_
_entity_poly.entity_id
_entity_poly.type
_entity_poly.pdbx_seq_one_letter_code
_entity_poly.pdbx_strand_id
1 'polypeptide(L)' 'MSDGKKSRDILAEQVRQSKTQIQKYIRLTELIPELLNMVDEKRIAFNPAYDLPFLKTEEQRMMLETMDYEQVAPSLRPSA' A
#
# COMPACT_ATOMS: atom_id res chain seq x y z
N MET A 1 -31.46 -13.21 9.04
CA MET A 1 -30.77 -12.00 8.55
C MET A 1 -29.31 -12.37 8.43
N SER A 2 -28.68 -12.14 7.28
CA SER A 2 -27.21 -12.34 7.17
C SER A 2 -26.58 -11.27 8.05
N ASP A 3 -25.99 -11.66 9.18
CA ASP A 3 -25.20 -10.76 10.01
C ASP A 3 -24.21 -10.05 9.09
N GLY A 4 -24.32 -8.73 8.95
CA GLY A 4 -23.65 -7.92 7.92
C GLY A 4 -22.11 -7.86 8.02
N LYS A 5 -21.46 -8.91 8.50
CA LYS A 5 -20.01 -9.08 8.54
C LYS A 5 -19.49 -9.24 7.10
N LYS A 6 -18.62 -8.33 6.69
CA LYS A 6 -17.86 -8.42 5.44
C LYS A 6 -16.69 -9.39 5.63
N SER A 7 -16.14 -9.95 4.54
CA SER A 7 -15.00 -10.89 4.62
C SER A 7 -13.80 -10.35 5.41
N ARG A 8 -13.59 -9.02 5.39
CA ARG A 8 -12.54 -8.35 6.19
C ARG A 8 -12.77 -8.45 7.70
N ASP A 9 -14.03 -8.49 8.14
CA ASP A 9 -14.40 -8.54 9.55
C ASP A 9 -14.10 -9.92 10.13
N ILE A 10 -14.42 -10.97 9.35
CA ILE A 10 -14.13 -12.36 9.68
C ILE A 10 -12.61 -12.58 9.74
N LEU A 11 -11.87 -12.09 8.74
CA LEU A 11 -10.42 -12.25 8.69
C LEU A 11 -9.73 -11.53 9.85
N ALA A 12 -10.18 -10.31 10.21
CA ALA A 12 -9.66 -9.54 11.34
C ALA A 12 -9.78 -10.31 12.67
N GLU A 13 -10.93 -10.93 12.91
CA GLU A 13 -11.18 -11.78 14.08
C GLU A 13 -10.26 -13.02 14.09
N GLN A 14 -10.09 -13.68 12.93
CA GLN A 14 -9.28 -14.91 12.81
C GLN A 14 -7.78 -14.67 12.99
N VAL A 15 -7.23 -13.61 12.38
CA VAL A 15 -5.79 -13.35 12.39
C VAL A 15 -5.35 -12.40 13.51
N ARG A 16 -6.29 -11.97 14.38
CA ARG A 16 -6.07 -10.98 15.45
C ARG A 16 -5.40 -9.69 14.95
N GLN A 17 -5.71 -9.28 13.71
CA GLN A 17 -5.25 -8.03 13.12
C GLN A 17 -6.39 -7.02 13.04
N SER A 18 -6.07 -5.72 13.10
CA SER A 18 -7.09 -4.71 12.90
C SER A 18 -7.62 -4.75 11.46
N LYS A 19 -8.90 -4.41 11.29
CA LYS A 19 -9.52 -4.25 9.96
C LYS A 19 -8.74 -3.28 9.08
N THR A 20 -8.16 -2.24 9.69
CA THR A 20 -7.29 -1.27 9.05
C THR A 20 -6.02 -1.92 8.50
N GLN A 21 -5.36 -2.79 9.27
CA GLN A 21 -4.16 -3.50 8.83
C GLN A 21 -4.45 -4.36 7.60
N ILE A 22 -5.54 -5.14 7.64
CA ILE A 22 -5.98 -5.99 6.52
C ILE A 22 -6.28 -5.14 5.28
N GLN A 23 -6.98 -4.02 5.45
CA GLN A 23 -7.26 -3.11 4.34
C GLN A 23 -5.99 -2.53 3.73
N LYS A 24 -4.98 -2.17 4.54
CA LYS A 24 -3.69 -1.69 4.04
C LYS A 24 -3.01 -2.75 3.17
N TYR A 25 -2.93 -3.99 3.63
CA TYR A 25 -2.35 -5.09 2.85
C TYR A 25 -3.09 -5.35 1.54
N ILE A 26 -4.43 -5.34 1.55
CA ILE A 26 -5.22 -5.48 0.33
C ILE A 26 -4.94 -4.33 -0.64
N ARG A 27 -4.79 -3.09 -0.15
CA ARG A 27 -4.49 -1.95 -1.01
C ARG A 27 -3.15 -2.05 -1.71
N LEU A 28 -2.13 -2.62 -1.07
CA LEU A 28 -0.83 -2.80 -1.70
C LEU A 28 -0.87 -3.69 -2.96
N THR A 29 -1.91 -4.53 -3.14
CA THR A 29 -2.04 -5.33 -4.36
C THR A 29 -2.44 -4.51 -5.59
N GLU A 30 -2.78 -3.22 -5.42
CA GLU A 30 -3.05 -2.28 -6.51
C GLU A 30 -1.77 -1.50 -6.93
N LEU A 31 -0.61 -1.79 -6.33
CA LEU A 31 0.69 -1.28 -6.77
C LEU A 31 1.17 -1.96 -8.05
N ILE A 32 1.94 -1.22 -8.86
CA ILE A 32 2.76 -1.84 -9.90
C ILE A 32 3.81 -2.78 -9.27
N PRO A 33 4.19 -3.88 -9.96
CA PRO A 33 5.09 -4.88 -9.40
C PRO A 33 6.40 -4.32 -8.85
N GLU A 34 6.96 -3.31 -9.51
CA GLU A 34 8.22 -2.69 -9.13
C GLU A 34 8.11 -1.96 -7.79
N LEU A 35 7.04 -1.18 -7.59
CA LEU A 35 6.80 -0.50 -6.31
C LEU A 35 6.51 -1.51 -5.20
N LEU A 36 5.75 -2.57 -5.48
CA LEU A 36 5.49 -3.63 -4.51
C LEU A 36 6.81 -4.30 -4.07
N ASN A 37 7.69 -4.64 -5.02
CA ASN A 37 9.01 -5.18 -4.71
C ASN A 37 9.83 -4.22 -3.84
N MET A 38 9.75 -2.90 -4.08
CA MET A 38 10.44 -1.92 -3.24
C MET A 38 9.88 -1.84 -1.81
N VAL A 39 8.60 -2.13 -1.59
CA VAL A 39 8.04 -2.28 -0.23
C VAL A 39 8.61 -3.54 0.43
N ASP A 40 8.65 -4.65 -0.29
CA ASP A 40 9.15 -5.94 0.22
C ASP A 40 10.65 -5.88 0.55
N GLU A 41 11.44 -5.22 -0.30
CA GLU A 41 12.86 -4.90 -0.08
C GLU A 41 13.08 -3.84 1.02
N LYS A 42 12.00 -3.28 1.57
CA LYS A 42 12.00 -2.19 2.56
C LYS A 42 12.68 -0.90 2.08
N ARG A 43 12.80 -0.72 0.76
CA ARG A 43 13.24 0.54 0.13
C ARG A 43 12.19 1.63 0.27
N ILE A 44 10.91 1.26 0.30
CA ILE A 44 9.78 2.12 0.69
C ILE A 44 9.18 1.57 1.98
N ALA A 45 8.95 2.45 2.95
CA ALA A 45 8.28 2.04 4.18
C ALA A 45 6.79 1.71 3.91
N PHE A 46 6.24 0.76 4.69
CA PHE A 46 4.85 0.31 4.52
C PHE A 46 3.80 1.44 4.65
N ASN A 47 4.01 2.37 5.59
CA ASN A 47 3.06 3.45 5.82
C ASN A 47 2.94 4.43 4.64
N PRO A 48 4.03 4.95 4.05
CA PRO A 48 3.92 5.77 2.83
C PRO A 48 3.48 4.96 1.60
N ALA A 49 3.81 3.67 1.53
CA ALA A 49 3.37 2.81 0.42
C ALA A 49 1.84 2.59 0.38
N TYR A 50 1.14 2.80 1.49
CA TYR A 50 -0.32 2.67 1.55
C TYR A 50 -1.06 3.69 0.67
N ASP A 51 -0.47 4.86 0.41
CA ASP A 51 -1.12 5.94 -0.34
C ASP A 51 -0.90 5.83 -1.86
N LEU A 52 0.14 5.11 -2.28
CA LEU A 52 0.52 4.92 -3.68
C LEU A 52 -0.55 4.22 -4.56
N PRO A 53 -1.31 3.21 -4.09
CA PRO A 53 -2.31 2.54 -4.92
C PRO A 53 -3.53 3.41 -5.22
N PHE A 54 -3.68 4.59 -4.59
CA PHE A 54 -4.70 5.56 -4.96
C PHE A 54 -4.32 6.39 -6.20
N LEU A 55 -3.07 6.30 -6.66
CA LEU A 55 -2.60 6.90 -7.90
C LEU A 55 -2.88 5.99 -9.10
N LYS A 56 -3.01 6.61 -10.28
CA LYS A 56 -3.07 5.87 -11.55
C LYS A 56 -1.75 5.15 -11.80
N THR A 57 -1.79 4.07 -12.57
CA THR A 57 -0.60 3.30 -12.95
C THR A 57 0.51 4.16 -13.57
N GLU A 58 0.16 5.15 -14.42
CA GLU A 58 1.16 6.03 -15.02
C GLU A 58 1.82 6.98 -14.02
N GLU A 59 1.07 7.45 -13.02
CA GLU A 59 1.61 8.28 -11.94
C GLU A 59 2.56 7.45 -11.06
N GLN A 60 2.22 6.18 -10.80
CA GLN A 60 3.11 5.24 -10.11
C GLN A 60 4.43 5.01 -10.87
N ARG A 61 4.39 4.90 -12.20
CA ARG A 61 5.61 4.78 -13.04
C ARG A 61 6.45 6.04 -13.02
N MET A 62 5.83 7.21 -13.15
CA MET A 62 6.53 8.50 -13.09
C MET A 62 7.24 8.68 -11.74
N MET A 63 6.62 8.25 -10.65
CA MET A 63 7.28 8.23 -9.35
C MET A 63 8.52 7.34 -9.38
N LEU A 64 8.42 6.11 -9.88
CA LEU A 64 9.56 5.20 -9.97
C LEU A 64 10.73 5.80 -10.78
N GLU A 65 10.45 6.40 -11.93
CA GLU A 65 11.46 7.10 -12.74
C GLU A 65 12.14 8.24 -11.96
N THR A 66 11.36 8.98 -11.16
CA THR A 66 11.88 10.05 -10.30
C THR A 66 12.78 9.48 -9.20
N MET A 67 12.43 8.33 -8.61
CA MET A 67 13.21 7.66 -7.56
C MET A 67 14.58 7.21 -8.05
N ASP A 68 14.62 6.64 -9.25
CA ASP A 68 15.85 6.18 -9.88
C ASP A 68 16.74 7.36 -10.27
N TYR A 69 16.16 8.48 -10.70
CA TYR A 69 16.90 9.70 -11.02
C TYR A 69 17.52 10.36 -9.78
N GLU A 70 16.78 10.44 -8.68
CA GLU A 70 17.24 11.14 -7.47
C GLU A 70 18.10 10.26 -6.54
N GLN A 71 18.23 8.96 -6.79
CA GLN A 71 18.85 7.97 -5.87
C GLN A 71 18.20 7.94 -4.47
N VAL A 72 16.95 8.39 -4.35
CA VAL A 72 16.21 8.39 -3.08
C VAL A 72 14.83 7.76 -3.28
N ALA A 73 14.39 7.00 -2.28
CA ALA A 73 12.97 6.69 -2.16
C ALA A 73 12.23 7.96 -1.70
N PRO A 74 11.14 8.42 -2.36
CA PRO A 74 10.42 9.60 -1.99
C PRO A 74 9.69 9.26 -0.71
N SER A 75 10.00 9.96 0.37
CA SER A 75 9.12 9.95 1.52
C SER A 75 7.88 10.78 1.14
N LEU A 76 6.80 10.12 0.74
CA LEU A 76 5.48 10.75 0.71
C LEU A 76 5.08 11.03 2.15
N ARG A 77 5.36 12.26 2.60
CA ARG A 77 4.78 12.76 3.85
C ARG A 77 3.32 13.12 3.55
N PRO A 78 2.35 12.64 4.34
CA PRO A 78 0.98 13.11 4.19
C PRO A 78 0.97 14.61 4.49
N SER A 79 0.45 15.43 3.58
CA SER A 79 0.04 16.79 3.95
C SER A 79 -1.03 16.65 5.02
N ALA A 80 -0.80 17.25 6.19
CA ALA A 80 -1.75 17.33 7.30
C ALA A 80 -3.09 17.94 6.87
#